data_AF-A0A3N2N4Y5-F1
#
_entry.id   AF-A0A3N2N4Y5-F1
#
_cell.length_a   1.000
_cell.length_b   1.000
_cell.length_c   1.000
_cell.angle_alpha   90.00
_cell.angle_beta   90.00
_cell.angle_gamma   90.00
#
_symmetry.space_group_name_H-M   'P 1'
#
loop_
_entity.id
_entity.type
_entity.pdbx_description
1 polymer ?
#
loop_
_entity_poly.entity_id
_entity_poly.type
_entity_poly.pdbx_seq_one_letter_code
_entity_poly.pdbx_strand_id
1 'polypeptide(L)'
;MVWVQIYMLPLSVVIGVMPGSGQIWRWDLNYWILIIGYVLGLLALPAGAGLDKPKLLKWWLRIDFAISLLFVIPYMTIIYACMPKNIVEKDDYILYSRGGIMACPVAVLGEKNGLFIRETPVSLHLFTAGSMKPEDFTIDKNTGSCYGICTNGDKDFSWCCPLDSALYNANNERICAILDSLWHCRLKTFPSGLGYFVFPEDFSAIRYSGNSIHYAERYIDYHPYDDRICQSVVYNMVKIYDRNGDNSLLPIDSIKWMSPTVARDYMNNLMVGNSPAALPDRQQ
;
A
#
# COMPACT_ATOMS: atom_id res chain seq x y z
N MET A 1 18.39 -4.51 37.19
CA MET A 1 18.56 -4.61 35.73
C MET A 1 17.52 -5.50 35.09
N VAL A 2 17.28 -6.68 35.63
CA VAL A 2 16.10 -7.56 35.44
C VAL A 2 14.76 -6.81 35.30
N TRP A 3 14.43 -5.99 36.30
CA TRP A 3 13.18 -5.22 36.30
C TRP A 3 13.07 -4.27 35.12
N VAL A 4 14.19 -3.80 34.57
CA VAL A 4 14.15 -2.91 33.40
C VAL A 4 13.62 -3.67 32.19
N GLN A 5 14.06 -4.91 31.94
CA GLN A 5 13.63 -5.70 30.77
C GLN A 5 12.15 -6.09 30.85
N ILE A 6 11.70 -6.56 32.03
CA ILE A 6 10.29 -6.88 32.27
C ILE A 6 9.41 -5.62 32.16
N TYR A 7 9.90 -4.46 32.61
CA TYR A 7 9.19 -3.18 32.52
C TYR A 7 9.25 -2.55 31.13
N MET A 8 10.28 -2.85 30.33
CA MET A 8 10.41 -2.38 28.95
C MET A 8 9.32 -2.98 28.05
N LEU A 9 8.88 -4.22 28.30
CA LEU A 9 7.82 -4.88 27.51
C LEU A 9 6.47 -4.13 27.56
N PRO A 10 5.86 -3.85 28.73
CA PRO A 10 4.65 -3.04 28.79
C PRO A 10 4.92 -1.60 28.37
N LEU A 11 6.11 -1.04 28.64
CA LEU A 11 6.46 0.31 28.20
C LEU A 11 6.49 0.42 26.67
N SER A 12 7.03 -0.56 25.94
CA SER A 12 7.03 -0.55 24.47
C SER A 12 5.64 -0.76 23.88
N VAL A 13 4.74 -1.47 24.58
CA VAL A 13 3.31 -1.49 24.19
C VAL A 13 2.71 -0.10 24.37
N VAL A 14 2.91 0.53 25.53
CA VAL A 14 2.40 1.87 25.83
C VAL A 14 2.90 2.89 24.82
N ILE A 15 4.21 2.92 24.56
CA ILE A 15 4.80 3.83 23.57
C ILE A 15 4.30 3.47 22.17
N GLY A 16 4.08 2.19 21.85
CA GLY A 16 3.49 1.76 20.59
C GLY A 16 2.07 2.29 20.34
N VAL A 17 1.24 2.41 21.38
CA VAL A 17 -0.15 2.89 21.29
C VAL A 17 -0.32 4.37 21.66
N MET A 18 0.74 5.02 22.15
CA MET A 18 0.73 6.42 22.56
C MET A 18 0.53 7.42 21.41
N PRO A 19 1.10 7.21 20.20
CA PRO A 19 0.73 8.00 19.04
C PRO A 19 -0.78 7.91 18.85
N GLY A 20 -1.44 9.06 18.71
CA GLY A 20 -2.87 9.10 18.45
C GLY A 20 -3.24 8.31 17.18
N SER A 21 -4.53 8.09 16.97
CA SER A 21 -5.02 7.46 15.74
C SER A 21 -4.42 8.15 14.50
N GLY A 22 -3.77 7.39 13.62
CA GLY A 22 -3.15 7.93 12.42
C GLY A 22 -1.76 8.54 12.63
N GLN A 23 -1.09 8.24 13.74
CA GLN A 23 0.30 8.60 13.96
C GLN A 23 1.14 7.36 14.26
N ILE A 24 2.38 7.37 13.80
CA ILE A 24 3.39 6.36 14.15
C ILE A 24 4.70 7.06 14.52
N TRP A 25 5.52 6.41 15.35
CA TRP A 25 6.84 6.95 15.70
C TRP A 25 7.78 6.91 14.51
N ARG A 26 8.58 7.97 14.35
CA ARG A 26 9.76 7.92 13.47
C ARG A 26 10.86 7.06 14.07
N TRP A 27 11.75 6.60 13.20
CA TRP A 27 12.98 5.89 13.54
C TRP A 27 12.80 4.60 14.32
N ASP A 28 11.61 4.00 14.28
CA ASP A 28 11.37 2.74 14.99
C ASP A 28 11.66 2.87 16.50
N LEU A 29 11.31 4.02 17.10
CA LEU A 29 11.62 4.35 18.50
C LEU A 29 11.22 3.24 19.49
N ASN A 30 10.07 2.59 19.24
CA ASN A 30 9.58 1.43 20.00
C ASN A 30 10.61 0.28 20.04
N TYR A 31 11.27 0.01 18.92
CA TYR A 31 12.29 -1.02 18.81
C TYR A 31 13.58 -0.62 19.53
N TRP A 32 14.01 0.63 19.40
CA TRP A 32 15.24 1.09 20.05
C TRP A 32 15.16 0.99 21.58
N ILE A 33 14.01 1.28 22.18
CA ILE A 33 13.82 1.17 23.63
C ILE A 33 14.00 -0.28 24.10
N LEU A 34 13.46 -1.24 23.35
CA LEU A 34 13.64 -2.67 23.61
C LEU A 34 15.11 -3.08 23.41
N ILE A 35 15.70 -2.75 22.26
CA ILE A 35 17.09 -3.11 21.94
C ILE A 35 18.05 -2.56 23.00
N ILE A 36 17.93 -1.27 23.35
CA ILE A 36 18.80 -0.62 24.34
C ILE A 36 18.63 -1.27 25.72
N GLY A 37 17.38 -1.52 26.15
CA GLY A 37 17.12 -2.19 27.43
C GLY A 37 17.77 -3.58 27.51
N TYR A 38 17.76 -4.33 26.41
CA TYR A 38 18.37 -5.66 26.35
C TYR A 38 19.90 -5.61 26.25
N VAL A 39 20.46 -4.72 25.44
CA VAL A 39 21.92 -4.51 25.33
C VAL A 39 22.52 -4.09 26.67
N LEU A 40 21.86 -3.18 27.41
CA LEU A 40 22.30 -2.80 28.76
C LEU A 40 22.31 -3.98 29.73
N GLY A 41 21.28 -4.84 29.67
CA GLY A 41 21.24 -6.07 30.47
C GLY A 41 22.36 -7.05 30.14
N LEU A 42 22.67 -7.22 28.85
CA LEU A 42 23.78 -8.03 28.34
C LEU A 42 25.15 -7.51 28.79
N LEU A 43 25.38 -6.20 28.73
CA LEU A 43 26.66 -5.57 29.10
C LEU A 43 26.92 -5.56 30.61
N ALA A 44 25.87 -5.53 31.43
CA ALA A 44 26.03 -5.51 32.88
C ALA A 44 26.32 -6.87 33.52
N LEU A 45 25.95 -7.96 32.87
CA LEU A 45 26.30 -9.32 33.29
C LEU A 45 27.82 -9.53 33.44
N PRO A 46 28.67 -9.20 32.45
CA PRO A 46 30.12 -9.30 32.56
C PRO A 46 30.73 -8.18 33.42
N ALA A 47 30.22 -6.95 33.36
CA ALA A 47 30.71 -5.85 34.22
C ALA A 47 30.53 -6.15 35.72
N GLY A 48 29.53 -6.97 36.05
CA GLY A 48 29.26 -7.43 37.40
C GLY A 48 30.08 -8.63 37.88
N ALA A 49 31.00 -9.17 37.07
CA ALA A 49 31.70 -10.42 37.38
C ALA A 49 32.79 -10.29 38.46
N GLY A 50 33.42 -9.11 38.57
CA GLY A 50 34.45 -8.82 39.58
C GLY A 50 33.92 -8.38 40.95
N LEU A 51 32.59 -8.31 41.12
CA LEU A 51 31.95 -7.95 42.38
C LEU A 51 31.72 -9.20 43.23
N ASP A 52 32.11 -9.14 44.50
CA ASP A 52 31.86 -10.20 45.48
C ASP A 52 30.37 -10.29 45.80
N LYS A 53 29.68 -11.16 45.05
CA LYS A 53 28.25 -11.42 45.17
C LYS A 53 28.01 -12.78 45.81
N PRO A 54 27.02 -12.92 46.72
CA PRO A 54 26.64 -14.21 47.27
C PRO A 54 26.22 -15.19 46.15
N LYS A 55 26.52 -16.48 46.33
CA LYS A 55 26.29 -17.54 45.31
C LYS A 55 24.84 -17.57 44.81
N LEU A 56 23.88 -17.36 45.72
CA LEU A 56 22.45 -17.32 45.40
C LEU A 56 22.13 -16.18 44.43
N LEU A 57 22.71 -14.99 44.62
CA LEU A 57 22.50 -13.85 43.75
C LEU A 57 23.09 -14.09 42.34
N LYS A 58 24.27 -14.72 42.26
CA LYS A 58 24.89 -15.10 40.97
C LYS A 58 24.03 -16.10 40.20
N TRP A 59 23.43 -17.08 40.89
CA TRP A 59 22.57 -18.09 40.28
C TRP A 59 21.23 -17.49 39.85
N TRP A 60 20.62 -16.66 40.69
CA TRP A 60 19.37 -15.96 40.41
C TRP A 60 19.50 -15.04 39.17
N LEU A 61 20.59 -14.28 39.06
CA LEU A 61 20.87 -13.43 37.88
C LEU A 61 20.95 -14.20 36.55
N ARG A 62 21.42 -15.46 36.57
CA ARG A 62 21.51 -16.29 35.36
C ARG A 62 20.14 -16.81 34.93
N ILE A 63 19.35 -17.31 35.88
CA ILE A 63 17.98 -17.77 35.62
C ILE A 63 17.14 -16.63 35.10
N ASP A 64 17.26 -15.47 35.72
CA ASP A 64 16.50 -14.30 35.34
C ASP A 64 16.83 -13.81 33.93
N PHE A 65 18.12 -13.78 33.57
CA PHE A 65 18.54 -13.47 32.20
C PHE A 65 17.97 -14.47 31.19
N ALA A 66 17.98 -15.77 31.52
CA ALA A 66 17.42 -16.80 30.66
C ALA A 66 15.90 -16.63 30.47
N ILE A 67 15.17 -16.29 31.53
CA ILE A 67 13.72 -15.99 31.47
C ILE A 67 13.48 -14.75 30.61
N SER A 68 14.25 -13.68 30.80
CA SER A 68 14.11 -12.44 30.03
C SER A 68 14.37 -12.64 28.54
N LEU A 69 15.34 -13.50 28.18
CA LEU A 69 15.62 -13.89 26.80
C LEU A 69 14.47 -14.73 26.21
N LEU A 70 13.93 -15.68 26.99
CA LEU A 70 12.81 -16.53 26.59
C LEU A 70 11.57 -15.71 26.21
N PHE A 71 11.31 -14.60 26.91
CA PHE A 71 10.18 -13.71 26.58
C PHE A 71 10.49 -12.71 25.46
N VAL A 72 11.74 -12.21 25.34
CA VAL A 72 12.02 -11.20 24.33
C VAL A 72 12.01 -11.72 22.91
N ILE A 73 12.51 -12.94 22.69
CA ILE A 73 12.58 -13.52 21.35
C ILE A 73 11.18 -13.60 20.71
N PRO A 74 10.17 -14.24 21.33
CA PRO A 74 8.83 -14.27 20.79
C PRO A 74 8.21 -12.87 20.73
N TYR A 75 8.45 -12.01 21.73
CA TYR A 75 7.92 -10.64 21.73
C TYR A 75 8.45 -9.81 20.56
N MET A 76 9.76 -9.82 20.31
CA MET A 76 10.38 -9.11 19.19
C MET A 76 9.89 -9.68 17.85
N THR A 77 9.68 -11.00 17.77
CA THR A 77 9.14 -11.65 16.55
C THR A 77 7.71 -11.17 16.28
N ILE A 78 6.86 -11.14 17.31
CA ILE A 78 5.47 -10.67 17.23
C ILE A 78 5.41 -9.18 16.88
N ILE A 79 6.18 -8.34 17.56
CA ILE A 79 6.23 -6.90 17.30
C ILE A 79 6.79 -6.62 15.91
N TYR A 80 7.83 -7.32 15.49
CA TYR A 80 8.36 -7.23 14.12
C TYR A 80 7.34 -7.62 13.05
N ALA A 81 6.41 -8.52 13.34
CA ALA A 81 5.33 -8.85 12.42
C ALA A 81 4.19 -7.81 12.44
N CYS A 82 3.91 -7.18 13.58
CA CYS A 82 2.75 -6.30 13.77
C CYS A 82 3.01 -4.82 13.50
N MET A 83 4.24 -4.35 13.63
CA MET A 83 4.53 -2.92 13.56
C MET A 83 4.74 -2.45 12.13
N PRO A 84 4.53 -1.14 11.90
CA PRO A 84 4.83 -0.52 10.62
C PRO A 84 6.28 -0.73 10.20
N LYS A 85 6.52 -1.00 8.91
CA LYS A 85 7.89 -1.04 8.37
C LYS A 85 8.04 -0.03 7.26
N ASN A 86 9.12 0.75 7.29
CA ASN A 86 9.42 1.68 6.22
C ASN A 86 9.74 0.90 4.93
N ILE A 87 9.06 1.26 3.84
CA ILE A 87 9.28 0.68 2.52
C ILE A 87 10.14 1.65 1.71
N VAL A 88 9.66 2.89 1.57
CA VAL A 88 10.32 3.95 0.81
C VAL A 88 10.24 5.25 1.60
N GLU A 89 11.33 5.99 1.61
CA GLU A 89 11.41 7.32 2.18
C GLU A 89 11.76 8.32 1.06
N LYS A 90 10.95 9.37 0.90
CA LYS A 90 11.19 10.42 -0.08
C LYS A 90 10.80 11.78 0.50
N ASP A 91 11.76 12.70 0.54
CA ASP A 91 11.60 14.07 1.02
C ASP A 91 10.95 14.13 2.42
N ASP A 92 9.76 14.71 2.53
CA ASP A 92 9.01 14.81 3.79
C ASP A 92 8.06 13.63 4.02
N TYR A 93 8.06 12.60 3.17
CA TYR A 93 7.10 11.51 3.22
C TYR A 93 7.77 10.14 3.35
N ILE A 94 7.04 9.21 3.94
CA ILE A 94 7.42 7.81 4.15
C ILE A 94 6.25 6.95 3.73
N LEU A 95 6.51 6.02 2.80
CA LEU A 95 5.62 4.91 2.53
C LEU A 95 6.00 3.77 3.47
N TYR A 96 5.09 3.38 4.35
CA TYR A 96 5.31 2.30 5.30
C TYR A 96 4.26 1.21 5.14
N SER A 97 4.64 -0.03 5.39
CA SER A 97 3.70 -1.13 5.48
C SER A 97 2.93 -1.03 6.79
N ARG A 98 1.64 -1.33 6.75
CA ARG A 98 0.78 -1.43 7.92
C ARG A 98 0.00 -2.73 7.81
N GLY A 99 0.14 -3.60 8.80
CA GLY A 99 -0.54 -4.88 8.85
C GLY A 99 -0.15 -5.61 10.13
N GLY A 100 -1.14 -6.14 10.84
CA GLY A 100 -0.91 -7.06 11.96
C GLY A 100 -0.67 -8.48 11.48
N ILE A 101 -0.38 -9.39 12.42
CA ILE A 101 -0.19 -10.84 12.16
C ILE A 101 -1.34 -11.47 11.35
N MET A 102 -2.57 -10.94 11.48
CA MET A 102 -3.77 -11.45 10.82
C MET A 102 -4.40 -10.47 9.82
N ALA A 103 -3.79 -9.31 9.58
CA ALA A 103 -4.35 -8.31 8.67
C ALA A 103 -3.68 -8.39 7.30
N CYS A 104 -4.45 -8.17 6.22
CA CYS A 104 -3.86 -7.97 4.91
C CYS A 104 -2.99 -6.70 4.98
N PRO A 105 -1.69 -6.80 4.70
CA PRO A 105 -0.83 -5.64 4.82
C PRO A 105 -1.15 -4.65 3.70
N VAL A 106 -1.18 -3.37 4.05
CA VAL A 106 -1.36 -2.24 3.14
C VAL A 106 -0.16 -1.32 3.24
N ALA A 107 0.24 -0.71 2.13
CA ALA A 107 1.23 0.36 2.15
C ALA A 107 0.50 1.68 2.36
N VAL A 108 0.90 2.44 3.37
CA VAL A 108 0.27 3.70 3.75
C VAL A 108 1.30 4.79 3.60
N LEU A 109 0.88 5.91 3.00
CA LEU A 109 1.72 7.08 2.91
C LEU A 109 1.56 7.92 4.18
N GLY A 110 2.67 8.33 4.75
CA GLY A 110 2.71 9.23 5.89
C GLY A 110 3.64 10.41 5.67
N GLU A 111 3.28 11.55 6.25
CA GLU A 111 4.08 12.77 6.27
C GLU A 111 4.92 12.83 7.55
N LYS A 112 6.20 13.14 7.42
CA LYS A 112 7.13 13.33 8.55
C LYS A 112 6.77 14.62 9.26
N ASN A 113 6.33 14.53 10.51
CA ASN A 113 6.05 15.67 11.35
C ASN A 113 6.76 15.53 12.71
N GLY A 114 7.94 16.15 12.81
CA GLY A 114 8.75 16.11 14.03
C GLY A 114 9.14 14.68 14.40
N LEU A 115 8.66 14.20 15.55
CA LEU A 115 8.87 12.84 16.08
C LEU A 115 7.92 11.79 15.48
N PHE A 116 6.85 12.23 14.81
CA PHE A 116 5.81 11.36 14.32
C PHE A 116 5.79 11.31 12.79
N ILE A 117 5.21 10.26 12.26
CA ILE A 117 4.73 10.19 10.89
C ILE A 117 3.21 10.27 10.98
N ARG A 118 2.63 11.27 10.32
CA ARG A 118 1.19 11.46 10.24
C ARG A 118 0.67 10.71 9.03
N GLU A 119 -0.22 9.76 9.27
CA GLU A 119 -0.90 9.00 8.23
C GLU A 119 -1.71 9.94 7.32
N THR A 120 -1.51 9.78 6.02
CA THR A 120 -2.33 10.43 5.00
C THR A 120 -3.46 9.47 4.60
N PRO A 121 -4.54 9.94 3.96
CA PRO A 121 -5.62 9.06 3.49
C PRO A 121 -5.17 8.12 2.35
N VAL A 122 -3.95 8.27 1.84
CA VAL A 122 -3.44 7.47 0.72
C VAL A 122 -2.96 6.11 1.22
N SER A 123 -3.67 5.07 0.77
CA SER A 123 -3.27 3.67 0.95
C SER A 123 -3.16 2.96 -0.39
N LEU A 124 -2.10 2.18 -0.54
CA LEU A 124 -1.79 1.33 -1.68
C LEU A 124 -1.75 -0.13 -1.20
N HIS A 125 -1.99 -1.06 -2.12
CA HIS A 125 -1.90 -2.48 -1.77
C HIS A 125 -0.43 -2.88 -1.55
N LEU A 126 -0.09 -3.64 -0.50
CA LEU A 126 1.32 -3.92 -0.19
C LEU A 126 2.02 -4.70 -1.31
N PHE A 127 1.33 -5.65 -1.96
CA PHE A 127 1.92 -6.41 -3.08
C PHE A 127 2.35 -5.53 -4.26
N THR A 128 1.77 -4.33 -4.40
CA THR A 128 2.19 -3.38 -5.44
C THR A 128 3.26 -2.41 -4.93
N ALA A 129 3.36 -2.20 -3.61
CA ALA A 129 4.30 -1.26 -3.01
C ALA A 129 5.60 -1.87 -2.47
N GLY A 130 5.64 -3.19 -2.18
CA GLY A 130 6.75 -3.83 -1.46
C GLY A 130 8.11 -3.83 -2.15
N SER A 131 8.16 -3.50 -3.45
CA SER A 131 9.39 -3.38 -4.25
C SER A 131 9.62 -1.97 -4.80
N MET A 132 8.84 -0.98 -4.37
CA MET A 132 8.98 0.40 -4.85
C MET A 132 10.34 0.98 -4.47
N LYS A 133 10.91 1.78 -5.38
CA LYS A 133 12.09 2.60 -5.13
C LYS A 133 11.69 4.07 -4.94
N PRO A 134 12.56 4.90 -4.34
CA PRO A 134 12.32 6.35 -4.24
C PRO A 134 12.10 7.06 -5.60
N GLU A 135 12.65 6.49 -6.67
CA GLU A 135 12.53 7.01 -8.04
C GLU A 135 11.13 6.77 -8.64
N ASP A 136 10.47 5.68 -8.25
CA ASP A 136 9.15 5.25 -8.74
C ASP A 136 8.01 6.11 -8.19
N PHE A 137 8.31 6.96 -7.22
CA PHE A 137 7.35 7.66 -6.38
C PHE A 137 7.52 9.17 -6.53
N THR A 138 6.50 9.92 -6.94
CA THR A 138 6.55 11.38 -7.12
C THR A 138 5.46 12.07 -6.30
N ILE A 139 5.86 13.16 -5.65
CA ILE A 139 5.01 13.99 -4.80
C ILE A 139 4.97 15.38 -5.43
N ASP A 140 3.82 15.79 -5.94
CA ASP A 140 3.62 17.14 -6.46
C ASP A 140 2.74 17.92 -5.47
N LYS A 141 3.39 18.73 -4.62
CA LYS A 141 2.73 19.59 -3.64
C LYS A 141 1.91 20.70 -4.31
N ASN A 142 2.22 21.08 -5.55
CA ASN A 142 1.49 22.15 -6.25
C ASN A 142 0.11 21.68 -6.71
N THR A 143 0.03 20.44 -7.19
CA THR A 143 -1.22 19.81 -7.60
C THR A 143 -1.91 19.06 -6.47
N GLY A 144 -1.27 18.93 -5.30
CA GLY A 144 -1.79 18.15 -4.19
C GLY A 144 -1.90 16.65 -4.51
N SER A 145 -1.02 16.12 -5.37
CA SER A 145 -1.08 14.74 -5.85
C SER A 145 0.16 13.93 -5.52
N CYS A 146 -0.05 12.63 -5.37
CA CYS A 146 0.99 11.62 -5.22
C CYS A 146 0.79 10.56 -6.31
N TYR A 147 1.80 10.35 -7.14
CA TYR A 147 1.70 9.41 -8.24
C TYR A 147 3.02 8.72 -8.54
N GLY A 148 2.95 7.64 -9.30
CA GLY A 148 4.14 6.87 -9.61
C GLY A 148 3.89 5.69 -10.53
N ILE A 149 4.99 5.09 -10.98
CA ILE A 149 5.02 3.86 -11.77
C ILE A 149 6.11 3.00 -11.16
N CYS A 150 5.77 1.77 -10.78
CA CYS A 150 6.73 0.80 -10.29
C CYS A 150 6.57 -0.50 -11.08
N THR A 151 7.68 -1.17 -11.33
CA THR A 151 7.69 -2.48 -11.96
C THR A 151 8.00 -3.53 -10.90
N ASN A 152 7.07 -4.45 -10.66
CA ASN A 152 7.26 -5.59 -9.77
C ASN A 152 7.30 -6.89 -10.58
N GLY A 153 8.52 -7.37 -10.88
CA GLY A 153 8.72 -8.48 -11.80
C GLY A 153 8.25 -8.12 -13.21
N ASP A 154 7.32 -8.90 -13.76
CA ASP A 154 6.74 -8.67 -15.09
C ASP A 154 5.52 -7.72 -15.06
N LYS A 155 5.10 -7.22 -13.90
CA LYS A 155 3.89 -6.40 -13.79
C LYS A 155 4.25 -4.94 -13.52
N ASP A 156 3.80 -4.06 -14.41
CA ASP A 156 3.82 -2.62 -14.20
C ASP A 156 2.60 -2.20 -13.36
N PHE A 157 2.84 -1.49 -12.27
CA PHE A 157 1.81 -0.85 -11.45
C PHE A 157 1.97 0.67 -11.54
N SER A 158 0.88 1.37 -11.82
CA SER A 158 0.88 2.84 -11.74
C SER A 158 -0.31 3.33 -10.94
N TRP A 159 -0.11 4.45 -10.26
CA TRP A 159 -1.10 5.02 -9.36
C TRP A 159 -1.06 6.54 -9.37
N CYS A 160 -2.19 7.13 -9.01
CA CYS A 160 -2.28 8.56 -8.69
C CYS A 160 -3.39 8.77 -7.66
N CYS A 161 -3.03 9.39 -6.55
CA CYS A 161 -3.90 9.61 -5.39
C CYS A 161 -3.81 11.07 -4.90
N PRO A 162 -4.88 11.59 -4.31
CA PRO A 162 -4.88 12.92 -3.70
C PRO A 162 -4.11 12.93 -2.38
N LEU A 163 -3.25 13.94 -2.19
CA LEU A 163 -2.65 14.31 -0.90
C LEU A 163 -3.48 15.36 -0.18
N ASP A 164 -3.94 16.37 -0.93
CA ASP A 164 -4.82 17.43 -0.47
C ASP A 164 -6.02 17.47 -1.40
N SER A 165 -7.20 17.13 -0.88
CA SER A 165 -8.43 17.06 -1.67
C SER A 165 -8.80 18.39 -2.32
N ALA A 166 -8.56 19.53 -1.64
CA ALA A 166 -8.93 20.84 -2.18
C ALA A 166 -8.01 21.23 -3.35
N LEU A 167 -6.69 21.08 -3.19
CA LEU A 167 -5.73 21.36 -4.25
C LEU A 167 -5.85 20.37 -5.42
N TYR A 168 -6.11 19.11 -5.13
CA TYR A 168 -6.29 18.06 -6.13
C TYR A 168 -7.53 18.33 -7.01
N ASN A 169 -8.64 18.72 -6.38
CA ASN A 169 -9.85 19.12 -7.10
C ASN A 169 -9.66 20.41 -7.89
N ALA A 170 -9.00 21.42 -7.32
CA ALA A 170 -8.74 22.69 -7.98
C ALA A 170 -7.86 22.55 -9.24
N ASN A 171 -7.04 21.49 -9.33
CA ASN A 171 -6.18 21.19 -10.47
C ASN A 171 -6.72 20.06 -11.35
N ASN A 172 -8.04 19.87 -11.40
CA ASN A 172 -8.71 18.73 -12.06
C ASN A 172 -8.18 18.42 -13.48
N GLU A 173 -8.10 19.41 -14.38
CA GLU A 173 -7.66 19.23 -15.77
C GLU A 173 -6.24 18.69 -15.84
N ARG A 174 -5.34 19.26 -15.04
CA ARG A 174 -3.94 18.83 -14.97
C ARG A 174 -3.83 17.43 -14.38
N ILE A 175 -4.60 17.12 -13.34
CA ILE A 175 -4.65 15.77 -12.76
C ILE A 175 -5.13 14.75 -13.79
N CYS A 176 -6.22 15.02 -14.50
CA CYS A 176 -6.73 14.13 -15.54
C CYS A 176 -5.68 13.85 -16.62
N ALA A 177 -4.95 14.88 -17.06
CA ALA A 177 -3.82 14.72 -17.98
C ALA A 177 -2.69 13.85 -17.37
N ILE A 178 -2.40 14.01 -16.08
CA ILE A 178 -1.43 13.17 -15.37
C ILE A 178 -1.91 11.70 -15.35
N LEU A 179 -3.19 11.43 -15.02
CA LEU A 179 -3.74 10.07 -15.01
C LEU A 179 -3.53 9.36 -16.35
N ASP A 180 -3.90 10.02 -17.44
CA ASP A 180 -3.77 9.45 -18.79
C ASP A 180 -2.30 9.32 -19.21
N SER A 181 -1.45 10.29 -18.86
CA SER A 181 -0.02 10.21 -19.15
C SER A 181 0.65 9.03 -18.45
N LEU A 182 0.38 8.82 -17.15
CA LEU A 182 0.91 7.70 -16.38
C LEU A 182 0.45 6.36 -16.93
N TRP A 183 -0.80 6.32 -17.40
CA TRP A 183 -1.35 5.17 -18.09
C TRP A 183 -0.60 4.86 -19.39
N HIS A 184 -0.37 5.86 -20.23
CA HIS A 184 0.37 5.70 -21.49
C HIS A 184 1.87 5.41 -21.30
N CYS A 185 2.46 5.86 -20.20
CA CYS A 185 3.86 5.60 -19.87
C CYS A 185 4.12 4.14 -19.45
N ARG A 186 3.10 3.29 -19.28
CA ARG A 186 3.29 1.84 -19.06
C ARG A 186 3.81 1.18 -20.32
N LEU A 187 5.11 0.93 -20.33
CA LEU A 187 5.83 0.60 -21.55
C LEU A 187 5.92 -0.90 -21.87
N LYS A 188 5.54 -1.84 -20.99
CA LYS A 188 6.02 -3.23 -21.19
C LYS A 188 5.04 -4.39 -21.03
N THR A 189 3.96 -4.29 -20.25
CA THR A 189 3.08 -5.46 -20.02
C THR A 189 1.60 -5.16 -20.11
N PHE A 190 1.15 -5.01 -21.35
CA PHE A 190 -0.26 -5.07 -21.71
C PHE A 190 -0.62 -6.52 -22.04
N PRO A 191 -1.68 -7.13 -21.48
CA PRO A 191 -2.72 -6.60 -20.60
C PRO A 191 -2.49 -6.89 -19.09
N SER A 192 -1.30 -7.27 -18.64
CA SER A 192 -1.07 -7.72 -17.25
C SER A 192 -0.77 -6.60 -16.23
N GLY A 193 -0.74 -5.33 -16.66
CA GLY A 193 -0.46 -4.18 -15.81
C GLY A 193 -1.58 -3.83 -14.82
N LEU A 194 -1.20 -3.44 -13.59
CA LEU A 194 -2.11 -3.06 -12.52
C LEU A 194 -2.21 -1.53 -12.41
N GLY A 195 -3.40 -1.00 -12.08
CA GLY A 195 -3.63 0.44 -12.01
C GLY A 195 -4.53 0.86 -10.88
N TYR A 196 -4.25 2.00 -10.26
CA TYR A 196 -5.13 2.60 -9.28
C TYR A 196 -5.11 4.12 -9.37
N PHE A 197 -6.18 4.70 -9.91
CA PHE A 197 -6.25 6.14 -10.16
C PHE A 197 -7.49 6.72 -9.50
N VAL A 198 -7.33 7.86 -8.82
CA VAL A 198 -8.42 8.56 -8.14
C VAL A 198 -8.76 9.83 -8.91
N PHE A 199 -10.03 10.02 -9.28
CA PHE A 199 -10.46 11.20 -10.02
C PHE A 199 -10.61 12.43 -9.10
N PRO A 200 -10.28 13.63 -9.59
CA PRO A 200 -10.29 14.85 -8.77
C PRO A 200 -11.68 15.39 -8.45
N GLU A 201 -12.69 15.08 -9.26
CA GLU A 201 -14.04 15.65 -9.15
C GLU A 201 -14.84 15.05 -7.98
N ASP A 202 -14.86 13.72 -7.90
CA ASP A 202 -15.69 12.96 -6.96
C ASP A 202 -14.89 12.02 -6.06
N PHE A 203 -13.56 12.01 -6.21
CA PHE A 203 -12.64 11.08 -5.52
C PHE A 203 -12.99 9.61 -5.74
N SER A 204 -13.71 9.30 -6.83
CA SER A 204 -13.93 7.93 -7.25
C SER A 204 -12.63 7.32 -7.74
N ALA A 205 -12.47 6.01 -7.50
CA ALA A 205 -11.28 5.29 -7.91
C ALA A 205 -11.61 4.35 -9.09
N ILE A 206 -10.77 4.40 -10.12
CA ILE A 206 -10.73 3.39 -11.16
C ILE A 206 -9.53 2.47 -10.93
N ARG A 207 -9.78 1.17 -10.98
CA ARG A 207 -8.78 0.13 -10.75
C ARG A 207 -8.64 -0.77 -11.98
N TYR A 208 -7.41 -1.00 -12.38
CA TYR A 208 -7.06 -1.94 -13.43
C TYR A 208 -6.42 -3.18 -12.81
N SER A 209 -6.99 -4.35 -13.07
CA SER A 209 -6.61 -5.62 -12.46
C SER A 209 -6.31 -6.65 -13.55
N GLY A 210 -5.15 -6.52 -14.20
CA GLY A 210 -4.81 -7.36 -15.35
C GLY A 210 -5.82 -7.13 -16.46
N ASN A 211 -6.69 -8.10 -16.70
CA ASN A 211 -7.67 -8.08 -17.79
C ASN A 211 -9.00 -7.40 -17.44
N SER A 212 -9.13 -6.76 -16.28
CA SER A 212 -10.36 -6.06 -15.92
C SER A 212 -10.15 -4.59 -15.54
N ILE A 213 -11.18 -3.79 -15.78
CA ILE A 213 -11.29 -2.38 -15.40
C ILE A 213 -12.47 -2.26 -14.44
N HIS A 214 -12.24 -1.77 -13.23
CA HIS A 214 -13.25 -1.60 -12.19
C HIS A 214 -13.45 -0.12 -11.89
N TYR A 215 -14.69 0.32 -11.82
CA TYR A 215 -15.07 1.68 -11.46
C TYR A 215 -16.39 1.66 -10.70
N ALA A 216 -16.39 2.13 -9.46
CA ALA A 216 -17.52 2.01 -8.55
C ALA A 216 -18.02 0.54 -8.47
N GLU A 217 -19.33 0.31 -8.66
CA GLU A 217 -19.95 -1.03 -8.66
C GLU A 217 -19.88 -1.72 -10.04
N ARG A 218 -19.20 -1.13 -11.03
CA ARG A 218 -19.11 -1.65 -12.39
C ARG A 218 -17.74 -2.23 -12.68
N TYR A 219 -17.71 -3.20 -13.59
CA TYR A 219 -16.45 -3.63 -14.15
C TYR A 219 -16.59 -4.15 -15.59
N ILE A 220 -15.54 -3.92 -16.37
CA ILE A 220 -15.36 -4.46 -17.71
C ILE A 220 -14.29 -5.53 -17.59
N ASP A 221 -14.60 -6.73 -18.07
CA ASP A 221 -13.73 -7.90 -17.98
C ASP A 221 -13.41 -8.43 -19.37
N TYR A 222 -12.11 -8.55 -19.67
CA TYR A 222 -11.59 -8.94 -20.98
C TYR A 222 -11.08 -10.37 -20.87
N HIS A 223 -11.95 -11.33 -21.15
CA HIS A 223 -11.63 -12.73 -20.98
C HIS A 223 -11.77 -13.51 -22.30
N PRO A 224 -10.83 -14.43 -22.59
CA PRO A 224 -11.09 -15.45 -23.59
C PRO A 224 -12.28 -16.29 -23.11
N TYR A 225 -13.38 -16.24 -23.85
CA TYR A 225 -14.53 -17.09 -23.61
C TYR A 225 -14.23 -18.47 -24.21
N ASP A 226 -14.09 -19.46 -23.34
CA ASP A 226 -13.95 -20.86 -23.72
C ASP A 226 -15.33 -21.51 -23.71
N ASP A 227 -15.94 -21.65 -24.89
CA ASP A 227 -17.20 -22.34 -25.03
C ASP A 227 -16.97 -23.86 -24.94
N ARG A 228 -17.15 -24.42 -23.74
CA ARG A 228 -16.95 -25.86 -23.48
C ARG A 228 -17.84 -26.77 -24.32
N ILE A 229 -18.82 -26.23 -25.04
CA ILE A 229 -19.72 -26.98 -25.94
C ILE A 229 -19.10 -27.16 -27.34
N CYS A 230 -18.25 -26.23 -27.78
CA CYS A 230 -17.59 -26.25 -29.08
C CYS A 230 -16.07 -26.19 -28.87
N GLN A 231 -15.43 -27.35 -28.71
CA GLN A 231 -14.00 -27.57 -28.43
C GLN A 231 -12.99 -27.00 -29.46
N SER A 232 -13.17 -25.80 -30.02
CA SER A 232 -12.18 -25.24 -30.95
C SER A 232 -12.20 -23.73 -31.17
N VAL A 233 -13.11 -22.95 -30.58
CA VAL A 233 -13.13 -21.49 -30.82
C VAL A 233 -13.09 -20.70 -29.53
N VAL A 234 -11.89 -20.20 -29.21
CA VAL A 234 -11.69 -19.19 -28.17
C VAL A 234 -12.12 -17.85 -28.76
N TYR A 235 -13.29 -17.35 -28.35
CA TYR A 235 -13.66 -15.97 -28.66
C TYR A 235 -13.14 -15.07 -27.56
N ASN A 236 -12.25 -14.15 -27.90
CA ASN A 236 -11.95 -13.06 -26.97
C ASN A 236 -13.21 -12.20 -26.84
N MET A 237 -13.78 -12.14 -25.64
CA MET A 237 -15.01 -11.42 -25.36
C MET A 237 -14.79 -10.43 -24.23
N VAL A 238 -15.60 -9.38 -24.25
CA VAL A 238 -15.68 -8.37 -23.20
C VAL A 238 -17.01 -8.50 -22.52
N LYS A 239 -16.96 -8.73 -21.21
CA LYS A 239 -18.15 -8.71 -20.34
C LYS A 239 -18.23 -7.37 -19.64
N ILE A 240 -19.37 -6.71 -19.77
CA ILE A 240 -19.68 -5.49 -19.04
C ILE A 240 -20.69 -5.87 -17.97
N TYR A 241 -20.33 -5.61 -16.72
CA TYR A 241 -21.20 -5.77 -15.58
C TYR A 241 -21.66 -4.39 -15.12
N ASP A 242 -22.97 -4.16 -15.20
CA ASP A 242 -23.60 -2.98 -14.61
C ASP A 242 -24.16 -3.28 -13.22
N ARG A 243 -24.47 -2.21 -12.48
CA ARG A 243 -25.02 -2.20 -11.12
C ARG A 243 -26.23 -3.12 -10.94
N ASN A 244 -27.01 -3.32 -12.00
CA ASN A 244 -28.25 -4.10 -11.98
C ASN A 244 -28.03 -5.60 -12.25
N GLY A 245 -26.79 -6.05 -12.47
CA GLY A 245 -26.49 -7.44 -12.82
C GLY A 245 -26.72 -7.79 -14.29
N ASP A 246 -27.01 -6.78 -15.13
CA ASP A 246 -27.08 -6.96 -16.57
C ASP A 246 -25.66 -7.15 -17.14
N ASN A 247 -25.50 -8.26 -17.86
CA ASN A 247 -24.23 -8.68 -18.43
C ASN A 247 -24.31 -8.57 -19.95
N SER A 248 -23.68 -7.54 -20.51
CA SER A 248 -23.51 -7.45 -21.97
C SER A 248 -22.23 -8.18 -22.36
N LEU A 249 -22.35 -9.12 -23.29
CA LEU A 249 -21.22 -9.86 -23.85
C LEU A 249 -20.97 -9.35 -25.27
N LEU A 250 -19.79 -8.78 -25.51
CA LEU A 250 -19.40 -8.22 -26.80
C LEU A 250 -18.10 -8.87 -27.28
N PRO A 251 -17.86 -8.94 -28.61
CA PRO A 251 -16.54 -9.30 -29.14
C PRO A 251 -15.46 -8.34 -28.63
N ILE A 252 -14.24 -8.83 -28.34
CA ILE A 252 -13.17 -8.02 -27.74
C ILE A 252 -12.81 -6.78 -28.55
N ASP A 253 -12.93 -6.85 -29.88
CA ASP A 253 -12.60 -5.74 -30.77
C ASP A 253 -13.60 -4.57 -30.68
N SER A 254 -14.75 -4.82 -30.04
CA SER A 254 -15.80 -3.81 -29.86
C SER A 254 -15.40 -2.75 -28.84
N ILE A 255 -14.55 -3.10 -27.87
CA ILE A 255 -14.14 -2.20 -26.78
C ILE A 255 -12.63 -2.29 -26.64
N LYS A 256 -11.95 -1.23 -27.05
CA LYS A 256 -10.50 -1.09 -26.83
C LYS A 256 -10.25 -0.86 -25.34
N TRP A 257 -9.06 -1.26 -24.90
CA TRP A 257 -8.59 -0.96 -23.55
C TRP A 257 -8.40 0.55 -23.37
N MET A 258 -9.12 1.14 -22.41
CA MET A 258 -9.28 2.58 -22.29
C MET A 258 -8.34 3.18 -21.23
N SER A 259 -7.90 4.42 -21.45
CA SER A 259 -7.25 5.23 -20.43
C SER A 259 -8.22 5.60 -19.30
N PRO A 260 -7.73 6.03 -18.12
CA PRO A 260 -8.58 6.30 -16.97
C PRO A 260 -9.76 7.22 -17.30
N THR A 261 -9.52 8.38 -17.92
CA THR A 261 -10.57 9.35 -18.24
C THR A 261 -11.59 8.78 -19.22
N VAL A 262 -11.12 8.16 -20.30
CA VAL A 262 -11.98 7.55 -21.33
C VAL A 262 -12.82 6.41 -20.75
N ALA A 263 -12.23 5.57 -19.88
CA ALA A 263 -12.93 4.46 -19.25
C ALA A 263 -14.02 4.95 -18.30
N ARG A 264 -13.73 5.99 -17.51
CA ARG A 264 -14.70 6.64 -16.64
C ARG A 264 -15.88 7.20 -17.44
N ASP A 265 -15.59 7.96 -18.48
CA ASP A 265 -16.62 8.61 -19.28
C ASP A 265 -17.49 7.56 -20.00
N TYR A 266 -16.87 6.48 -20.51
CA TYR A 266 -17.60 5.34 -21.07
C TYR A 266 -18.56 4.70 -20.05
N MET A 267 -18.06 4.37 -18.85
CA MET A 267 -18.86 3.75 -17.79
C MET A 267 -19.93 4.68 -17.22
N ASN A 268 -19.70 6.00 -17.24
CA ASN A 268 -20.70 6.99 -16.87
C ASN A 268 -21.79 7.14 -17.94
N ASN A 269 -21.43 7.11 -19.22
CA ASN A 269 -22.41 7.19 -20.31
C ASN A 269 -23.35 5.98 -20.35
N LEU A 270 -22.85 4.79 -19.97
CA LEU A 270 -23.71 3.62 -19.74
C LEU A 270 -24.79 3.89 -18.67
N MET A 271 -24.56 4.77 -17.69
CA MET A 271 -25.58 5.13 -16.68
C MET A 271 -26.77 5.92 -17.24
N VAL A 272 -26.53 6.72 -18.28
CA VAL A 272 -27.51 7.70 -18.77
C VAL A 272 -28.48 7.06 -19.77
N GLY A 273 -28.30 5.77 -20.11
CA GLY A 273 -29.10 5.08 -21.13
C GLY A 273 -28.79 5.53 -22.56
N ASN A 274 -27.74 6.33 -22.74
CA ASN A 274 -27.23 6.68 -24.05
C ASN A 274 -26.25 5.58 -24.46
N SER A 275 -26.65 4.72 -25.40
CA SER A 275 -25.70 3.87 -26.12
C SER A 275 -24.51 4.74 -26.55
N PRO A 276 -23.26 4.39 -26.19
CA PRO A 276 -22.12 5.14 -26.64
C PRO A 276 -22.08 5.05 -28.16
N ALA A 277 -22.34 6.18 -28.83
CA ALA A 277 -21.96 6.35 -30.21
C ALA A 277 -20.46 6.02 -30.31
N ALA A 278 -20.10 5.23 -31.33
CA ALA A 278 -18.74 4.81 -31.61
C ALA A 278 -17.75 5.95 -31.34
N LEU A 279 -16.69 5.65 -30.57
CA LEU A 279 -15.56 6.54 -30.34
C LEU A 279 -15.16 7.23 -31.66
N PRO A 280 -15.09 8.57 -31.72
CA PRO A 280 -14.63 9.23 -32.92
C PRO A 280 -13.15 8.88 -33.12
N ASP A 281 -12.84 8.37 -34.31
CA ASP A 281 -11.47 8.24 -34.80
C ASP A 281 -10.77 9.60 -34.63
N ARG A 282 -9.88 9.72 -33.64
CA ARG A 282 -8.83 10.74 -33.71
C ARG A 282 -7.89 10.28 -34.82
N GLN A 283 -8.13 10.83 -36.00
CA GLN A 283 -7.24 10.73 -37.14
C GLN A 283 -5.83 11.21 -36.75
N GLN A 284 -4.86 10.48 -37.29
CA GLN A 284 -3.42 10.79 -37.30
C GLN A 284 -3.16 12.17 -37.92
#